data_AF-F8KQS9-F1
#
_entry.id   AF-F8KQS9-F1
#
_cell.length_a   1.000
_cell.length_b   1.000
_cell.length_c   1.000
_cell.angle_alpha   90.00
_cell.angle_beta   90.00
_cell.angle_gamma   90.00
#
_symmetry.space_group_name_H-M   'P 1'
#
loop_
_entity.id
_entity.type
_entity.pdbx_description
1 polymer ?
#
loop_
_entity_poly.entity_id
_entity_poly.type
_entity_poly.pdbx_seq_one_letter_code
_entity_poly.pdbx_strand_id
1 'polypeptide(L)'
;MVATTRGFERLLDANLNRLKEGVRVVEDVMRYLYDHAELALKLKKVRHNATLIFQQNNLDLCALCAGRDSQNDVLADLDFNNAGSCLQMVQANFKRAQESARVLEECFKYLIVSPKAGFKSLRYELYTLEKECIALIQA
;
A
#
# COMPACT_ATOMS: atom_id res chain seq x y z
N MET A 1 -20.80 -4.00 -19.68
CA MET A 1 -21.15 -4.06 -18.24
C MET A 1 -20.03 -3.39 -17.46
N VAL A 2 -20.22 -2.11 -17.12
CA VAL A 2 -19.32 -1.39 -16.20
C VAL A 2 -19.51 -2.07 -14.85
N ALA A 3 -18.46 -2.65 -14.27
CA ALA A 3 -18.57 -3.15 -12.90
C ALA A 3 -19.14 -2.00 -12.06
N THR A 4 -20.26 -2.25 -11.40
CA THR A 4 -21.02 -1.25 -10.63
C THR A 4 -20.03 -0.40 -9.83
N THR A 5 -20.16 0.92 -9.91
CA THR A 5 -19.24 1.92 -9.33
C THR A 5 -18.71 1.51 -7.94
N ARG A 6 -19.58 0.90 -7.12
CA ARG A 6 -19.29 0.37 -5.78
C ARG A 6 -18.24 -0.75 -5.70
N GLY A 7 -18.16 -1.64 -6.69
CA GLY A 7 -17.17 -2.72 -6.72
C GLY A 7 -15.76 -2.20 -7.01
N PHE A 8 -15.64 -1.24 -7.92
CA PHE A 8 -14.37 -0.55 -8.18
C PHE A 8 -13.93 0.30 -7.00
N GLU A 9 -14.85 1.01 -6.34
CA GLU A 9 -14.56 1.76 -5.11
C GLU A 9 -14.00 0.86 -4.01
N ARG A 10 -14.61 -0.31 -3.78
CA ARG A 10 -14.10 -1.31 -2.83
C ARG A 10 -12.69 -1.79 -3.20
N LEU A 11 -12.45 -2.06 -4.48
CA LEU A 11 -11.15 -2.50 -4.96
C LEU A 11 -10.07 -1.45 -4.71
N LEU A 12 -10.37 -0.18 -5.02
CA LEU A 12 -9.45 0.93 -4.80
C LEU A 12 -9.17 1.16 -3.31
N ASP A 13 -10.21 1.19 -2.48
CA ASP A 13 -10.09 1.35 -1.04
C ASP A 13 -9.25 0.24 -0.40
N ALA A 14 -9.57 -1.02 -0.71
CA ALA A 14 -8.87 -2.18 -0.15
C ALA A 14 -7.38 -2.16 -0.49
N ASN A 15 -7.01 -1.86 -1.74
CA ASN A 15 -5.61 -1.80 -2.14
C ASN A 15 -4.89 -0.56 -1.59
N LEU A 16 -5.56 0.60 -1.48
CA LEU A 16 -4.97 1.76 -0.81
C LEU A 16 -4.68 1.46 0.66
N ASN A 17 -5.60 0.78 1.35
CA ASN A 17 -5.43 0.41 2.75
C ASN A 17 -4.29 -0.61 2.92
N ARG A 18 -4.29 -1.70 2.14
CA ARG A 18 -3.24 -2.74 2.19
C ARG A 18 -1.85 -2.18 1.91
N LEU A 19 -1.74 -1.24 0.97
CA LEU A 19 -0.49 -0.52 0.70
C LEU A 19 -0.03 0.24 1.95
N LYS A 20 -0.92 1.06 2.53
CA LYS A 20 -0.58 1.90 3.69
C LYS A 20 -0.23 1.07 4.91
N GLU A 21 -0.97 0.00 5.19
CA GLU A 21 -0.72 -0.90 6.33
C GLU A 21 0.59 -1.68 6.14
N GLY A 22 0.85 -2.21 4.93
CA GLY A 22 2.13 -2.87 4.64
C GLY A 22 3.32 -1.94 4.89
N VAL A 23 3.25 -0.70 4.40
CA VAL A 23 4.31 0.30 4.64
C VAL A 23 4.38 0.73 6.11
N ARG A 24 3.24 0.80 6.82
CA ARG A 24 3.17 1.21 8.24
C ARG A 24 3.97 0.27 9.14
N VAL A 25 3.88 -1.04 8.89
CA VAL A 25 4.62 -2.04 9.65
C VAL A 25 6.12 -1.85 9.46
N VAL A 26 6.59 -1.72 8.22
CA VAL A 26 8.03 -1.50 7.95
C VAL A 26 8.50 -0.17 8.56
N GLU A 27 7.68 0.88 8.49
CA GLU A 27 7.99 2.17 9.11
C GLU A 27 8.23 2.04 10.62
N ASP A 28 7.39 1.27 11.33
CA ASP A 28 7.57 1.05 12.76
C ASP A 28 8.77 0.17 13.08
N VAL A 29 9.08 -0.83 12.25
CA VAL A 29 10.30 -1.62 12.41
C VAL A 29 11.52 -0.70 12.29
N MET A 30 11.59 0.12 11.24
CA MET A 30 12.70 1.06 11.05
C MET A 30 12.77 2.09 12.19
N ARG A 31 11.62 2.54 12.71
CA ARG A 31 11.55 3.55 13.77
C ARG A 31 11.94 3.00 15.14
N TYR A 32 11.42 1.83 15.53
CA TYR A 32 11.45 1.37 16.92
C TYR A 32 12.40 0.20 17.15
N LEU A 33 12.69 -0.62 16.14
CA LEU A 33 13.63 -1.73 16.28
C LEU A 33 15.04 -1.34 15.83
N TYR A 34 15.15 -0.43 14.85
CA TYR A 34 16.43 -0.02 14.25
C TYR A 34 16.78 1.45 14.48
N ASP A 35 15.92 2.23 15.15
CA ASP A 35 16.10 3.67 15.41
C ASP A 35 16.51 4.50 14.17
N HIS A 36 16.15 4.05 12.97
CA HIS A 36 16.62 4.60 11.71
C HIS A 36 15.64 5.65 11.16
N ALA A 37 15.73 6.87 11.71
CA ALA A 37 14.82 7.97 11.44
C ALA A 37 14.63 8.32 9.94
N GLU A 38 15.69 8.24 9.13
CA GLU A 38 15.62 8.59 7.70
C GLU A 38 14.71 7.63 6.92
N LEU A 39 14.92 6.32 7.04
CA LEU A 39 14.09 5.29 6.40
C LEU A 39 12.64 5.36 6.90
N ALA A 40 12.43 5.54 8.21
CA ALA A 40 11.09 5.71 8.76
C ALA A 40 10.38 6.93 8.15
N LEU A 41 11.10 8.04 7.93
CA LEU A 41 10.54 9.23 7.29
C LEU A 41 10.22 9.00 5.80
N LYS A 42 11.08 8.30 5.05
CA LYS A 42 10.81 7.93 3.66
C LYS A 42 9.55 7.05 3.55
N LEU A 43 9.41 6.05 4.41
CA LEU A 43 8.23 5.17 4.46
C LEU A 43 6.95 5.94 4.84
N LYS A 44 7.03 6.87 5.80
CA LYS A 44 5.92 7.77 6.13
C LYS A 44 5.48 8.61 4.92
N LYS A 45 6.44 9.14 4.14
CA LYS A 45 6.16 9.89 2.91
C LYS A 45 5.46 9.03 1.87
N VAL A 46 5.86 7.78 1.69
CA VAL A 46 5.16 6.84 0.79
C VAL A 46 3.68 6.71 1.15
N ARG A 47 3.34 6.52 2.45
CA ARG A 47 1.93 6.43 2.87
C ARG A 47 1.15 7.72 2.59
N HIS A 48 1.78 8.86 2.80
CA HIS A 48 1.17 10.16 2.51
C HIS A 48 0.95 10.35 1.00
N ASN A 49 1.96 10.07 0.18
CA ASN A 49 1.91 10.17 -1.28
C ASN A 49 0.83 9.26 -1.87
N ALA A 50 0.66 8.04 -1.34
CA ALA A 50 -0.41 7.14 -1.77
C ALA A 50 -1.81 7.77 -1.59
N THR A 51 -2.02 8.52 -0.51
CA THR A 51 -3.29 9.24 -0.26
C THR A 51 -3.40 10.48 -1.16
N LEU A 52 -2.30 11.21 -1.36
CA LEU A 52 -2.26 12.39 -2.24
C LEU A 52 -2.59 12.04 -3.69
N ILE A 53 -2.13 10.88 -4.20
CA ILE A 53 -2.45 10.43 -5.57
C ILE A 53 -3.96 10.33 -5.78
N PHE A 54 -4.70 9.82 -4.78
CA PHE A 54 -6.17 9.77 -4.85
C PHE A 54 -6.80 11.17 -4.88
N GLN A 55 -6.36 12.05 -3.99
CA GLN A 55 -6.86 13.42 -3.90
C GLN A 55 -6.60 14.22 -5.18
N GLN A 56 -5.41 14.10 -5.76
CA GLN A 56 -5.02 14.81 -7.00
C GLN A 56 -5.81 14.35 -8.23
N ASN A 57 -6.33 13.12 -8.21
CA ASN A 57 -7.16 12.57 -9.27
C ASN A 57 -8.67 12.70 -8.96
N ASN A 58 -9.06 13.55 -8.00
CA ASN A 58 -10.44 13.84 -7.62
C ASN A 58 -11.25 12.59 -7.21
N LEU A 59 -10.60 11.57 -6.66
CA LEU A 59 -11.30 10.41 -6.12
C LEU A 59 -11.78 10.73 -4.70
N ASP A 60 -13.09 10.57 -4.46
CA ASP A 60 -13.68 10.80 -3.15
C ASP A 60 -13.33 9.66 -2.18
N LEU A 61 -12.40 9.93 -1.27
CA LEU A 61 -12.00 9.00 -0.22
C LEU A 61 -13.16 8.65 0.74
N CYS A 62 -14.17 9.52 0.88
CA CYS A 62 -15.33 9.24 1.72
C CYS A 62 -16.24 8.20 1.07
N ALA A 63 -16.46 8.31 -0.25
CA ALA A 63 -17.20 7.31 -1.03
C ALA A 63 -16.51 5.93 -0.96
N LEU A 64 -15.18 5.90 -1.06
CA LEU A 64 -14.38 4.68 -0.89
C LEU A 64 -14.60 4.01 0.47
N CYS A 65 -14.60 4.80 1.56
CA CYS A 65 -14.85 4.28 2.90
C CYS A 65 -16.30 3.78 3.07
N ALA A 66 -17.29 4.47 2.49
CA ALA A 66 -18.70 4.07 2.55
C ALA A 66 -18.99 2.76 1.79
N GLY A 67 -18.12 2.42 0.82
CA GLY A 67 -18.16 1.15 0.11
C GLY A 67 -17.65 -0.05 0.91
N ARG A 68 -16.97 0.17 2.06
CA ARG A 68 -16.38 -0.92 2.85
C ARG A 68 -17.44 -1.89 3.35
N ASP A 69 -17.20 -3.16 3.10
CA ASP A 69 -17.94 -4.27 3.68
C ASP A 69 -16.92 -5.31 4.13
N SER A 70 -16.33 -5.06 5.30
CA SER A 70 -15.31 -5.93 5.90
C SER A 70 -15.90 -7.21 6.49
N GLN A 71 -17.19 -7.23 6.82
CA GLN A 71 -17.86 -8.40 7.40
C GLN A 71 -18.17 -9.46 6.34
N ASN A 72 -18.43 -9.05 5.10
CA ASN A 72 -18.63 -9.96 3.97
C ASN A 72 -17.43 -10.01 3.01
N ASP A 73 -16.22 -9.68 3.48
CA ASP A 73 -15.02 -9.86 2.66
C ASP A 73 -14.73 -11.37 2.53
N VAL A 74 -14.67 -11.84 1.29
CA VAL A 74 -14.53 -13.27 0.96
C VAL A 74 -13.24 -13.88 1.53
N LEU A 75 -12.26 -13.04 1.87
CA LEU A 75 -10.96 -13.45 2.40
C LEU A 75 -10.73 -12.95 3.84
N ALA A 76 -11.78 -12.53 4.55
CA ALA A 76 -11.69 -12.00 5.92
C ALA A 76 -11.07 -13.00 6.93
N ASP A 77 -11.42 -14.29 6.80
CA ASP A 77 -11.03 -15.34 7.75
C ASP A 77 -9.69 -16.02 7.41
N LEU A 78 -8.98 -15.56 6.37
CA LEU A 78 -7.70 -16.13 5.98
C LEU A 78 -6.55 -15.46 6.73
N ASP A 79 -6.27 -15.97 7.93
CA ASP A 79 -5.07 -15.58 8.68
C ASP A 79 -3.92 -16.55 8.37
N PHE A 80 -2.98 -16.10 7.55
CA PHE A 80 -1.73 -16.83 7.31
C PHE A 80 -0.74 -16.52 8.43
N ASN A 81 -0.74 -17.38 9.45
CA ASN A 81 0.27 -17.38 10.51
C ASN A 81 1.67 -17.63 9.92
N ASN A 82 2.38 -16.56 9.58
CA ASN A 82 3.79 -16.63 9.24
C ASN A 82 4.62 -16.36 10.50
N ALA A 83 4.92 -17.42 11.25
CA ALA A 83 5.98 -17.40 12.26
C ALA A 83 7.33 -17.28 11.53
N GLY A 84 7.79 -16.03 11.32
CA GLY A 84 9.00 -15.71 10.59
C GLY A 84 9.89 -14.70 11.30
N SER A 85 11.11 -14.54 10.82
CA SER A 85 12.07 -13.54 11.34
C SER A 85 11.62 -12.10 11.03
N CYS A 86 12.23 -11.11 11.70
CA CYS A 86 12.00 -9.69 11.40
C CYS A 86 12.24 -9.37 9.91
N LEU A 87 13.27 -9.98 9.30
CA LEU A 87 13.55 -9.84 7.87
C LEU A 87 12.39 -10.35 7.00
N GLN A 88 11.87 -11.54 7.30
CA GLN A 88 10.75 -12.12 6.55
C GLN A 88 9.47 -11.29 6.71
N MET A 89 9.21 -10.77 7.91
CA MET A 89 8.11 -9.85 8.17
C MET A 89 8.23 -8.58 7.32
N VAL A 90 9.41 -7.96 7.27
CA VAL A 90 9.66 -6.76 6.45
C VAL A 90 9.48 -7.04 4.97
N GLN A 91 10.07 -8.14 4.46
CA GLN A 91 9.92 -8.55 3.07
C GLN A 91 8.47 -8.79 2.69
N ALA A 92 7.71 -9.53 3.50
CA ALA A 92 6.31 -9.82 3.25
C ALA A 92 5.44 -8.54 3.20
N ASN A 93 5.71 -7.57 4.08
CA ASN A 93 5.01 -6.29 4.10
C ASN A 93 5.35 -5.42 2.86
N PHE A 94 6.61 -5.42 2.41
CA PHE A 94 6.99 -4.76 1.15
C PHE A 94 6.30 -5.40 -0.05
N LYS A 95 6.28 -6.73 -0.16
CA LYS A 95 5.61 -7.42 -1.27
C LYS A 95 4.13 -7.10 -1.33
N ARG A 96 3.43 -7.16 -0.20
CA ARG A 96 2.01 -6.75 -0.12
C ARG A 96 1.79 -5.30 -0.56
N ALA A 97 2.66 -4.38 -0.14
CA ALA A 97 2.56 -2.98 -0.55
C ALA A 97 2.83 -2.78 -2.06
N GLN A 98 3.82 -3.48 -2.60
CA GLN A 98 4.19 -3.44 -4.02
C GLN A 98 3.10 -4.01 -4.92
N GLU A 99 2.48 -5.13 -4.53
CA GLU A 99 1.33 -5.74 -5.21
C GLU A 99 0.12 -4.80 -5.17
N SER A 100 -0.18 -4.22 -4.01
CA SER A 100 -1.27 -3.24 -3.88
C SER A 100 -1.04 -2.02 -4.77
N ALA A 101 0.19 -1.49 -4.81
CA ALA A 101 0.56 -0.40 -5.70
C ALA A 101 0.42 -0.79 -7.18
N ARG A 102 0.73 -2.04 -7.55
CA ARG A 102 0.56 -2.56 -8.91
C ARG A 102 -0.91 -2.62 -9.31
N VAL A 103 -1.79 -3.09 -8.43
CA VAL A 103 -3.24 -3.11 -8.67
C VAL A 103 -3.78 -1.69 -8.86
N LEU A 104 -3.40 -0.76 -7.98
CA LEU A 104 -3.81 0.65 -8.09
C LEU A 104 -3.29 1.30 -9.38
N GLU A 105 -2.06 0.98 -9.80
CA GLU A 105 -1.49 1.47 -11.06
C GLU A 105 -2.37 1.07 -12.26
N GLU A 106 -2.76 -0.20 -12.34
CA GLU A 106 -3.60 -0.69 -13.45
C GLU A 106 -5.05 -0.17 -13.35
N CYS A 107 -5.62 -0.08 -12.14
CA CYS A 107 -6.95 0.50 -11.95
C CYS A 107 -6.99 1.97 -12.41
N PHE A 108 -5.96 2.76 -12.09
CA PHE A 108 -5.88 4.16 -12.48
C PHE A 108 -5.77 4.32 -14.00
N LYS A 109 -4.99 3.46 -14.68
CA LYS A 109 -4.91 3.45 -16.16
C LYS A 109 -6.26 3.13 -16.81
N TYR A 110 -7.07 2.28 -16.18
CA TYR A 110 -8.39 1.93 -16.66
C TYR A 110 -9.43 3.05 -16.41
N LEU A 111 -9.41 3.65 -15.21
CA LEU A 111 -10.43 4.60 -14.77
C LEU A 111 -10.16 6.05 -15.20
N ILE A 112 -8.90 6.42 -15.40
CA ILE A 112 -8.50 7.82 -15.59
C ILE A 112 -7.73 7.95 -16.91
N VAL A 113 -8.35 8.65 -17.87
CA VAL A 113 -7.80 8.85 -19.24
C VAL A 113 -6.46 9.60 -19.24
N SER A 114 -6.19 10.43 -18.21
CA SER A 114 -4.91 11.12 -18.03
C SER A 114 -4.65 11.41 -16.55
N PRO A 115 -4.04 10.47 -15.79
CA PRO A 115 -3.84 10.65 -14.37
C PRO A 115 -2.76 11.70 -14.11
N LYS A 116 -3.03 12.67 -13.23
CA LYS A 116 -2.06 13.72 -12.84
C LYS A 116 -0.87 13.15 -12.08
N ALA A 117 -1.14 12.07 -11.33
CA ALA A 117 -0.15 11.28 -10.61
C ALA A 117 -0.61 9.82 -10.61
N GLY A 118 0.35 8.89 -10.57
CA GLY A 118 0.06 7.46 -10.64
C GLY A 118 0.94 6.62 -9.72
N PHE A 119 0.54 5.37 -9.52
CA PHE A 119 1.21 4.45 -8.59
C PHE A 119 2.51 3.85 -9.10
N LYS A 120 2.88 4.07 -10.37
CA LYS A 120 4.14 3.57 -10.93
C LYS A 120 5.33 4.08 -10.12
N SER A 121 5.49 5.40 -9.97
CA SER A 121 6.62 5.98 -9.23
C SER A 121 6.69 5.47 -7.79
N LEU A 122 5.54 5.42 -7.11
CA LEU A 122 5.44 4.92 -5.74
C LEU A 122 5.85 3.44 -5.62
N ARG A 123 5.50 2.61 -6.61
CA ARG A 123 5.92 1.20 -6.68
C ARG A 123 7.42 1.05 -6.86
N TYR A 124 8.06 1.90 -7.67
CA TYR A 124 9.52 1.90 -7.81
C TYR A 124 10.22 2.39 -6.53
N GLU A 125 9.66 3.40 -5.86
CA GLU A 125 10.15 3.87 -4.55
C GLU A 125 10.11 2.73 -3.52
N LEU A 126 9.04 1.94 -3.49
CA LEU A 126 8.93 0.76 -2.64
C LEU A 126 10.02 -0.30 -2.93
N TYR A 127 10.44 -0.50 -4.19
CA TYR A 127 11.53 -1.43 -4.50
C TYR A 127 12.88 -0.92 -3.98
N THR A 128 13.12 0.38 -4.07
CA THR A 128 14.35 1.00 -3.55
C THR A 128 14.39 0.90 -2.02
N LEU A 129 13.30 1.27 -1.35
CA LEU A 129 13.20 1.20 0.11
C LEU A 129 13.29 -0.24 0.64
N GLU A 130 12.75 -1.22 -0.08
CA GLU A 130 12.92 -2.64 0.26
C GLU A 130 14.40 -3.03 0.34
N LYS A 131 15.18 -2.65 -0.68
CA LYS A 131 16.62 -2.93 -0.71
C LYS A 131 17.37 -2.23 0.43
N GLU A 132 17.10 -0.95 0.67
CA GLU A 132 17.73 -0.19 1.75
C GLU A 132 17.42 -0.81 3.13
N CYS A 133 16.16 -1.15 3.40
CA CYS A 133 15.75 -1.75 4.67
C CYS A 133 16.34 -3.15 4.86
N ILE A 134 16.35 -4.00 3.82
CA ILE A 134 16.93 -5.35 3.90
C ILE A 134 18.43 -5.27 4.17
N ALA A 135 19.15 -4.39 3.47
CA ALA A 135 20.58 -4.21 3.68
C ALA A 135 20.90 -3.81 5.14
N LEU A 136 20.11 -2.90 5.72
CA LEU A 136 20.24 -2.51 7.13
C LEU A 136 19.95 -3.67 8.09
N ILE A 137 18.90 -4.46 7.83
CA ILE A 137 18.50 -5.59 8.69
C ILE A 137 19.55 -6.71 8.69
N GLN A 138 20.31 -6.84 7.61
CA GLN A 138 21.31 -7.89 7.43
C GLN A 138 22.74 -7.45 7.78
N ALA A 139 22.96 -6.17 8.10
CA ALA A 139 24.24 -5.62 8.54
C ALA A 139 24.47 -5.90 10.02
#